data_AF-A0A925GRY5-F1
#
_entry.id   AF-A0A925GRY5-F1
#
_cell.length_a   1.000
_cell.length_b   1.000
_cell.length_c   1.000
_cell.angle_alpha   90.00
_cell.angle_beta   90.00
_cell.angle_gamma   90.00
#
_symmetry.space_group_name_H-M   'P 1'
#
loop_
_entity.id
_entity.type
_entity.pdbx_description
1 polymer ?
#
loop_
_entity_poly.entity_id
_entity_poly.type
_entity_poly.pdbx_seq_one_letter_code
_entity_poly.pdbx_strand_id
1 'polypeptide(L)'
;MRRLACLFSFTAVMAWTQTSETIPFRAVLLPQNEVPAVNIAASGNATIWLHVVRDAQGRVVSASTDFDTTYRFPSDFQFTGMHIHRGRAGENGPVTIDSGIRAAEPVASTATQRLRYQGFTAPDNAAGLDTVNGLLSDPSGFYVNLHTTVNPGGVIRGQLERAEMVVLMAQMSPRNEVPAITDVNASGIGSIVALATRDGGGNLTSGLVSFDLNYTGFAEGTTFTGFHIHSGVAGVNGPVTINTGIAAGAASVPAVASGGNLHYDVEVPMTNQASVATLAGLFSGRPALYYMNLHSTVYPGGVIRAQLRSTDRASFSMLMSPANEVPPIASTASAPSSFTAHTIRNAAGAVEG
;
A
#
# COMPACT_ATOMS: atom_id res chain seq x y z
N MET A 1 27.90 -62.77 -18.67
CA MET A 1 27.88 -61.31 -18.89
C MET A 1 27.03 -60.65 -17.81
N ARG A 2 27.68 -59.91 -16.90
CA ARG A 2 27.03 -59.21 -15.78
C ARG A 2 26.23 -58.01 -16.32
N ARG A 3 24.96 -57.87 -15.97
CA ARG A 3 24.21 -56.62 -16.11
C ARG A 3 24.22 -55.92 -14.75
N LEU A 4 24.96 -54.82 -14.64
CA LEU A 4 24.91 -53.90 -13.51
C LEU A 4 23.53 -53.23 -13.51
N ALA A 5 22.80 -53.32 -12.39
CA ALA A 5 21.68 -52.45 -12.11
C ALA A 5 22.24 -51.16 -11.48
N CYS A 6 22.21 -50.06 -12.21
CA CYS A 6 22.47 -48.73 -11.64
C CYS A 6 21.23 -48.29 -10.85
N LEU A 7 21.36 -48.24 -9.54
CA LEU A 7 20.39 -47.63 -8.64
C LEU A 7 20.56 -46.10 -8.74
N PHE A 8 19.67 -45.40 -9.44
CA PHE A 8 19.61 -43.94 -9.37
C PHE A 8 18.98 -43.54 -8.03
N SER A 9 19.79 -43.12 -7.07
CA SER A 9 19.29 -42.45 -5.87
C SER A 9 18.84 -41.04 -6.27
N PHE A 10 17.53 -40.83 -6.40
CA PHE A 10 16.96 -39.48 -6.32
C PHE A 10 17.14 -38.97 -4.89
N THR A 11 18.19 -38.20 -4.64
CA THR A 11 18.22 -37.32 -3.48
C THR A 11 17.18 -36.24 -3.73
N ALA A 12 15.99 -36.41 -3.15
CA ALA A 12 15.07 -35.31 -2.94
C ALA A 12 15.81 -34.30 -2.04
N VAL A 13 16.34 -33.24 -2.65
CA VAL A 13 16.81 -32.08 -1.91
C VAL A 13 15.57 -31.54 -1.20
N MET A 14 15.47 -31.76 0.11
CA MET A 14 14.51 -31.05 0.93
C MET A 14 14.87 -29.57 0.83
N ALA A 15 14.15 -28.84 -0.03
CA ALA A 15 14.26 -27.40 -0.11
C ALA A 15 13.87 -26.85 1.26
N TRP A 16 14.80 -26.17 1.91
CA TRP A 16 14.53 -25.43 3.14
C TRP A 16 13.49 -24.37 2.79
N THR A 17 12.26 -24.55 3.26
CA THR A 17 11.14 -23.67 2.89
C THR A 17 11.32 -22.33 3.61
N GLN A 18 12.02 -21.39 2.97
CA GLN A 18 11.97 -20.00 3.37
C GLN A 18 10.57 -19.43 3.12
N THR A 19 10.11 -18.55 3.99
CA THR A 19 8.82 -17.86 3.83
C THR A 19 9.06 -16.37 3.64
N SER A 20 8.26 -15.74 2.79
CA SER A 20 8.21 -14.28 2.65
C SER A 20 6.89 -13.71 3.19
N GLU A 21 6.96 -12.56 3.84
CA GLU A 21 5.79 -11.84 4.35
C GLU A 21 5.95 -10.34 4.10
N THR A 22 4.85 -9.66 3.77
CA THR A 22 4.79 -8.21 3.56
C THR A 22 3.94 -7.59 4.67
N ILE A 23 4.48 -6.62 5.39
CA ILE A 23 3.85 -6.01 6.56
C ILE A 23 3.90 -4.48 6.42
N PRO A 24 2.74 -3.80 6.41
CA PRO A 24 2.70 -2.34 6.39
C PRO A 24 2.89 -1.75 7.78
N PHE A 25 3.68 -0.69 7.85
CA PHE A 25 3.77 0.23 8.98
C PHE A 25 3.48 1.64 8.48
N ARG A 26 2.98 2.50 9.35
CA ARG A 26 2.75 3.91 9.02
C ARG A 26 3.27 4.84 10.11
N ALA A 27 3.60 6.06 9.71
CA ALA A 27 4.00 7.14 10.60
C ALA A 27 3.47 8.47 10.09
N VAL A 28 2.91 9.29 10.99
CA VAL A 28 2.60 10.70 10.73
C VAL A 28 3.84 11.53 11.08
N LEU A 29 4.43 12.18 10.09
CA LEU A 29 5.68 12.92 10.20
C LEU A 29 5.41 14.38 10.49
N LEU A 30 5.93 14.89 11.60
CA LEU A 30 5.75 16.28 12.02
C LEU A 30 7.07 16.91 12.47
N PRO A 31 7.31 18.21 12.18
CA PRO A 31 8.48 18.95 12.67
C PRO A 31 8.57 19.00 14.20
N GLN A 32 7.42 19.02 14.88
CA GLN A 32 7.33 19.07 16.34
C GLN A 32 7.80 17.77 16.99
N ASN A 33 7.82 16.68 16.22
CA ASN A 33 8.32 15.42 16.72
C ASN A 33 9.85 15.40 16.80
N GLU A 34 10.57 16.21 16.01
CA GLU A 34 12.04 16.29 16.00
C GLU A 34 12.62 16.61 17.39
N VAL A 35 13.87 16.20 17.62
CA VAL A 35 14.59 16.48 18.87
C VAL A 35 15.94 17.14 18.55
N PRO A 36 16.07 18.46 18.75
CA PRO A 36 15.02 19.42 19.14
C PRO A 36 13.99 19.65 18.03
N ALA A 37 12.79 20.11 18.41
CA ALA A 37 11.71 20.40 17.48
C ALA A 37 12.10 21.47 16.45
N VAL A 38 11.66 21.30 15.20
CA VAL A 38 11.92 22.24 14.12
C VAL A 38 10.70 23.13 13.89
N ASN A 39 10.90 24.43 13.79
CA ASN A 39 9.81 25.39 13.57
C ASN A 39 9.60 25.67 12.07
N ILE A 40 8.94 24.74 11.37
CA ILE A 40 8.57 24.88 9.96
C ILE A 40 7.13 24.38 9.75
N ALA A 41 6.40 24.98 8.81
CA ALA A 41 5.06 24.54 8.43
C ALA A 41 5.14 23.35 7.45
N ALA A 42 5.65 22.21 7.93
CA ALA A 42 5.76 20.98 7.15
C ALA A 42 5.02 19.81 7.82
N SER A 43 4.72 18.78 7.02
CA SER A 43 4.04 17.56 7.47
C SER A 43 4.28 16.44 6.46
N GLY A 44 4.15 15.19 6.87
CA GLY A 44 4.12 14.07 5.94
C GLY A 44 3.46 12.82 6.50
N ASN A 45 3.25 11.84 5.63
CA ASN A 45 2.73 10.52 5.97
C ASN A 45 3.64 9.48 5.30
N ALA A 46 4.28 8.63 6.09
CA ALA A 46 5.07 7.52 5.60
C ALA A 46 4.25 6.23 5.70
N THR A 47 4.23 5.47 4.61
CA THR A 47 3.88 4.05 4.59
C THR A 47 5.17 3.28 4.32
N ILE A 48 5.53 2.39 5.25
CA ILE A 48 6.67 1.50 5.14
C ILE A 48 6.16 0.10 4.85
N TRP A 49 6.48 -0.44 3.69
CA TRP A 49 6.24 -1.86 3.41
C TRP A 49 7.49 -2.66 3.72
N LEU A 50 7.41 -3.48 4.76
CA LEU A 50 8.49 -4.35 5.17
C LEU A 50 8.27 -5.74 4.58
N HIS A 51 9.16 -6.16 3.70
CA HIS A 51 9.14 -7.48 3.10
C HIS A 51 10.21 -8.35 3.76
N VAL A 52 9.80 -9.27 4.63
CA VAL A 52 10.72 -10.11 5.41
C VAL A 52 10.85 -11.49 4.79
N VAL A 53 12.07 -12.02 4.78
CA VAL A 53 12.36 -13.42 4.48
C VAL A 53 12.75 -14.11 5.77
N ARG A 54 12.14 -15.27 6.03
CA ARG A 54 12.47 -16.13 7.16
C ARG A 54 13.06 -17.45 6.72
N ASP A 55 13.98 -17.99 7.51
CA ASP A 55 14.46 -19.37 7.36
C ASP A 55 13.43 -20.40 7.85
N ALA A 56 13.75 -21.68 7.71
CA ALA A 56 12.89 -22.79 8.13
C ALA A 56 12.66 -22.84 9.66
N GLN A 57 13.42 -22.10 10.45
CA GLN A 57 13.24 -21.94 11.90
C GLN A 57 12.42 -20.68 12.24
N GLY A 58 11.96 -19.92 11.24
CA GLY A 58 11.20 -18.70 11.42
C GLY A 58 12.04 -17.44 11.72
N ARG A 59 13.38 -17.56 11.69
CA ARG A 59 14.28 -16.42 11.94
C ARG A 59 14.32 -15.52 10.72
N VAL A 60 14.23 -14.21 10.92
CA VAL A 60 14.43 -13.23 9.84
C VAL A 60 15.87 -13.31 9.37
N VAL A 61 16.06 -13.54 8.06
CA VAL A 61 17.39 -13.65 7.42
C VAL A 61 17.68 -12.50 6.47
N SER A 62 16.67 -11.81 5.97
CA SER A 62 16.81 -10.59 5.17
C SER A 62 15.49 -9.85 5.11
N ALA A 63 15.53 -8.59 4.66
CA ALA A 63 14.33 -7.84 4.33
C ALA A 63 14.59 -6.80 3.24
N SER A 64 13.55 -6.43 2.49
CA SER A 64 13.50 -5.14 1.80
C SER A 64 12.50 -4.22 2.52
N THR A 65 12.73 -2.91 2.40
CA THR A 65 11.93 -1.89 3.07
C THR A 65 11.58 -0.82 2.06
N ASP A 66 10.32 -0.79 1.62
CA ASP A 66 9.85 0.23 0.71
C ASP A 66 9.38 1.42 1.52
N PHE A 67 9.98 2.57 1.26
CA PHE A 67 9.61 3.85 1.81
C PHE A 67 8.69 4.55 0.83
N ASP A 68 7.44 4.72 1.22
CA ASP A 68 6.49 5.52 0.45
C ASP A 68 6.00 6.68 1.32
N THR A 69 6.53 7.87 1.06
CA THR A 69 6.29 9.04 1.91
C THR A 69 5.72 10.20 1.10
N THR A 70 4.52 10.64 1.47
CA THR A 70 3.97 11.92 1.01
C THR A 70 4.33 13.02 2.00
N TYR A 71 4.52 14.24 1.50
CA TYR A 71 4.86 15.36 2.35
C TYR A 71 4.37 16.68 1.77
N ARG A 72 4.36 17.69 2.65
CA ARG A 72 4.10 19.08 2.34
C ARG A 72 5.11 19.97 3.05
N PHE A 73 5.73 20.88 2.33
CA PHE A 73 6.66 21.91 2.80
C PHE A 73 6.25 23.28 2.27
N PRO A 74 6.66 24.39 2.93
CA PRO A 74 6.25 25.74 2.51
C PRO A 74 7.00 26.27 1.28
N SER A 75 8.14 25.67 0.92
CA SER A 75 8.98 26.06 -0.22
C SER A 75 9.68 24.83 -0.77
N ASP A 76 10.42 24.99 -1.87
CA ASP A 76 11.31 23.95 -2.38
C ASP A 76 12.41 23.62 -1.36
N PHE A 77 12.85 22.36 -1.38
CA PHE A 77 13.88 21.84 -0.48
C PHE A 77 14.68 20.74 -1.19
N GLN A 78 15.79 20.34 -0.58
CA GLN A 78 16.59 19.20 -1.03
C GLN A 78 16.69 18.18 0.10
N PHE A 79 16.21 16.96 -0.15
CA PHE A 79 16.37 15.87 0.80
C PHE A 79 17.75 15.26 0.71
N THR A 80 18.33 15.01 1.87
CA THR A 80 19.67 14.43 2.04
C THR A 80 19.65 13.08 2.73
N GLY A 81 18.49 12.65 3.22
CA GLY A 81 18.30 11.36 3.85
C GLY A 81 16.83 11.06 4.13
N MET A 82 16.50 9.78 4.12
CA MET A 82 15.24 9.25 4.66
C MET A 82 15.55 7.89 5.25
N HIS A 83 15.28 7.73 6.54
CA HIS A 83 15.80 6.61 7.30
C HIS A 83 14.79 6.09 8.33
N ILE A 84 14.95 4.82 8.71
CA ILE A 84 14.41 4.28 9.96
C ILE A 84 15.48 4.36 11.03
N HIS A 85 15.15 5.03 12.13
CA HIS A 85 15.97 5.14 13.32
C HIS A 85 15.45 4.24 14.43
N ARG A 86 16.37 3.83 15.32
CA ARG A 86 16.02 3.13 16.56
C ARG A 86 16.00 4.10 17.74
N GLY A 87 14.82 4.57 18.13
CA GLY A 87 14.62 5.47 19.25
C GLY A 87 13.14 5.61 19.60
N ARG A 88 12.85 5.74 20.90
CA ARG A 88 11.49 6.01 21.36
C ARG A 88 11.11 7.47 21.10
N ALA A 89 9.82 7.76 21.18
CA ALA A 89 9.32 9.13 21.08
C ALA A 89 10.03 10.06 22.06
N GLY A 90 10.53 11.20 21.57
CA GLY A 90 11.26 12.18 22.37
C GLY A 90 12.77 11.95 22.47
N GLU A 91 13.32 10.89 21.86
CA GLU A 91 14.76 10.59 21.88
C GLU A 91 15.34 10.55 20.46
N ASN A 92 16.63 10.87 20.31
CA ASN A 92 17.35 10.65 19.06
C ASN A 92 17.95 9.24 19.04
N GLY A 93 17.79 8.54 17.92
CA GLY A 93 18.29 7.20 17.70
C GLY A 93 19.28 7.12 16.53
N PRO A 94 20.17 6.11 16.48
CA PRO A 94 21.00 5.86 15.30
C PRO A 94 20.15 5.47 14.10
N VAL A 95 20.65 5.75 12.89
CA VAL A 95 20.11 5.22 11.63
C VAL A 95 20.34 3.71 11.60
N THR A 96 19.31 2.96 11.22
CA THR A 96 19.37 1.49 11.17
C THR A 96 18.95 0.89 9.84
N ILE A 97 18.06 1.56 9.11
CA ILE A 97 17.72 1.23 7.71
C ILE A 97 17.74 2.53 6.90
N ASP A 98 18.48 2.52 5.81
CA ASP A 98 18.62 3.65 4.88
C ASP A 98 17.79 3.41 3.62
N SER A 99 17.08 4.44 3.15
CA SER A 99 16.36 4.43 1.87
C SER A 99 17.26 4.60 0.65
N GLY A 100 18.52 5.00 0.84
CA GLY A 100 19.49 5.29 -0.22
C GLY A 100 19.56 6.77 -0.63
N ILE A 101 18.67 7.64 -0.10
CA ILE A 101 18.82 9.09 -0.21
C ILE A 101 20.04 9.50 0.63
N ARG A 102 20.97 10.25 0.02
CA ARG A 102 22.24 10.62 0.66
C ARG A 102 22.64 12.06 0.36
N ALA A 103 23.32 12.70 1.31
CA ALA A 103 23.76 14.09 1.19
C ALA A 103 24.70 14.35 -0.01
N ALA A 104 25.42 13.33 -0.48
CA ALA A 104 26.28 13.44 -1.66
C ALA A 104 25.49 13.61 -2.97
N GLU A 105 24.22 13.16 -2.99
CA GLU A 105 23.32 13.22 -4.16
C GLU A 105 21.92 13.66 -3.70
N PRO A 106 21.74 14.94 -3.30
CA PRO A 106 20.48 15.40 -2.73
C PRO A 106 19.33 15.34 -3.74
N VAL A 107 18.13 15.00 -3.25
CA VAL A 107 16.93 14.94 -4.06
C VAL A 107 16.21 16.27 -3.97
N ALA A 108 16.26 17.07 -5.03
CA ALA A 108 15.47 18.28 -5.15
C ALA A 108 13.98 17.94 -5.25
N SER A 109 13.13 18.65 -4.53
CA SER A 109 11.69 18.47 -4.65
C SER A 109 10.91 19.73 -4.33
N THR A 110 9.68 19.76 -4.83
CA THR A 110 8.74 20.87 -4.68
C THR A 110 7.83 20.67 -3.47
N ALA A 111 7.09 21.73 -3.12
CA ALA A 111 6.31 21.86 -1.90
C ALA A 111 5.35 20.71 -1.55
N THR A 112 4.83 19.91 -2.49
CA THR A 112 3.96 18.76 -2.18
C THR A 112 4.16 17.66 -3.21
N GLN A 113 4.73 16.55 -2.75
CA GLN A 113 5.19 15.45 -3.61
C GLN A 113 5.18 14.15 -2.82
N ARG A 114 5.67 13.09 -3.47
CA ARG A 114 5.80 11.74 -2.92
C ARG A 114 7.19 11.21 -3.23
N LEU A 115 7.87 10.66 -2.23
CA LEU A 115 9.12 9.92 -2.39
C LEU A 115 8.84 8.43 -2.31
N ARG A 116 9.39 7.67 -3.26
CA ARG A 116 9.38 6.20 -3.27
C ARG A 116 10.80 5.69 -3.41
N TYR A 117 11.29 5.05 -2.36
CA TYR A 117 12.64 4.50 -2.26
C TYR A 117 12.60 3.11 -1.64
N GLN A 118 13.66 2.34 -1.82
CA GLN A 118 13.79 1.01 -1.25
C GLN A 118 15.12 0.86 -0.53
N GLY A 119 15.05 0.46 0.74
CA GLY A 119 16.18 -0.01 1.51
C GLY A 119 16.29 -1.54 1.48
N PHE A 120 17.50 -2.06 1.71
CA PHE A 120 17.74 -3.50 1.82
C PHE A 120 18.49 -3.84 3.10
N THR A 121 18.01 -4.87 3.79
CA THR A 121 18.65 -5.47 4.95
C THR A 121 19.21 -6.83 4.54
N ALA A 122 20.52 -6.85 4.29
CA ALA A 122 21.25 -8.05 3.93
C ALA A 122 21.42 -9.01 5.13
N PRO A 123 21.66 -10.32 4.89
CA PRO A 123 21.85 -11.30 5.97
C PRO A 123 23.03 -11.03 6.92
N ASP A 124 24.03 -10.26 6.49
CA ASP A 124 25.18 -9.85 7.28
C ASP A 124 25.00 -8.49 7.98
N ASN A 125 23.89 -7.78 7.72
CA ASN A 125 23.54 -6.53 8.39
C ASN A 125 22.83 -6.82 9.73
N ALA A 126 23.61 -7.12 10.77
CA ALA A 126 23.08 -7.43 12.10
C ALA A 126 22.20 -6.31 12.71
N ALA A 127 22.57 -5.04 12.52
CA ALA A 127 21.79 -3.91 13.03
C ALA A 127 20.45 -3.75 12.30
N GLY A 128 20.45 -3.91 10.97
CA GLY A 128 19.21 -3.91 10.19
C GLY A 128 18.30 -5.07 10.56
N LEU A 129 18.85 -6.29 10.73
CA LEU A 129 18.07 -7.46 11.15
C LEU A 129 17.48 -7.27 12.56
N ASP A 130 18.21 -6.66 13.48
CA ASP A 130 17.69 -6.30 14.81
C ASP A 130 16.57 -5.26 14.71
N THR A 131 16.70 -4.23 13.87
CA THR A 131 15.60 -3.29 13.59
C THR A 131 14.39 -3.97 12.99
N VAL A 132 14.57 -4.88 12.02
CA VAL A 132 13.45 -5.64 11.44
C VAL A 132 12.73 -6.44 12.53
N ASN A 133 13.45 -7.19 13.36
CA ASN A 133 12.84 -7.93 14.48
C ASN A 133 12.17 -7.00 15.50
N GLY A 134 12.75 -5.82 15.75
CA GLY A 134 12.18 -4.79 16.60
C GLY A 134 10.86 -4.23 16.07
N LEU A 135 10.79 -3.87 14.79
CA LEU A 135 9.56 -3.41 14.14
C LEU A 135 8.43 -4.43 14.24
N LEU A 136 8.76 -5.72 14.12
CA LEU A 136 7.78 -6.80 14.21
C LEU A 136 7.24 -7.02 15.63
N SER A 137 7.98 -6.59 16.66
CA SER A 137 7.65 -6.85 18.07
C SER A 137 7.15 -5.61 18.83
N ASP A 138 7.83 -4.47 18.68
CA ASP A 138 7.47 -3.17 19.25
C ASP A 138 7.86 -2.05 18.26
N PRO A 139 7.01 -1.73 17.26
CA PRO A 139 7.30 -0.69 16.28
C PRO A 139 7.41 0.71 16.91
N SER A 140 6.87 0.92 18.11
CA SER A 140 6.94 2.21 18.82
C SER A 140 8.36 2.60 19.23
N GLY A 141 9.32 1.67 19.20
CA GLY A 141 10.74 1.93 19.41
C GLY A 141 11.49 2.47 18.19
N PHE A 142 10.78 2.73 17.08
CA PHE A 142 11.38 3.13 15.80
C PHE A 142 10.62 4.31 15.19
N TYR A 143 11.33 5.12 14.41
CA TYR A 143 10.73 6.25 13.69
C TYR A 143 11.32 6.41 12.29
N VAL A 144 10.51 6.96 11.39
CA VAL A 144 10.96 7.45 10.09
C VAL A 144 11.32 8.93 10.23
N ASN A 145 12.44 9.35 9.67
CA ASN A 145 12.86 10.76 9.61
C ASN A 145 13.26 11.14 8.18
N LEU A 146 12.94 12.37 7.78
CA LEU A 146 13.38 13.01 6.55
C LEU A 146 14.41 14.09 6.88
N HIS A 147 15.52 14.12 6.16
CA HIS A 147 16.62 15.05 6.36
C HIS A 147 16.73 15.96 5.15
N THR A 148 17.07 17.22 5.38
CA THR A 148 17.32 18.19 4.30
C THR A 148 18.70 18.80 4.41
N THR A 149 19.11 19.56 3.39
CA THR A 149 20.34 20.37 3.43
C THR A 149 20.31 21.42 4.54
N VAL A 150 19.13 21.98 4.85
CA VAL A 150 18.95 22.99 5.92
C VAL A 150 18.85 22.33 7.30
N ASN A 151 18.24 21.16 7.39
CA ASN A 151 18.06 20.41 8.61
C ASN A 151 18.71 19.01 8.49
N PRO A 152 20.05 18.92 8.54
CA PRO A 152 20.76 17.65 8.39
C PRO A 152 20.48 16.66 9.53
N GLY A 153 20.05 17.16 10.71
CA GLY A 153 19.62 16.33 11.83
C GLY A 153 18.22 15.71 11.69
N GLY A 154 17.43 16.16 10.72
CA GLY A 154 16.01 15.80 10.56
C GLY A 154 15.12 17.04 10.49
N VAL A 155 14.09 17.00 9.63
CA VAL A 155 13.12 18.10 9.46
C VAL A 155 11.70 17.70 9.85
N ILE A 156 11.31 16.45 9.59
CA ILE A 156 10.03 15.86 9.99
C ILE A 156 10.23 14.38 10.31
N ARG A 157 9.71 13.94 11.47
CA ARG A 157 9.75 12.54 11.89
C ARG A 157 8.45 12.06 12.52
N GLY A 158 8.28 10.76 12.60
CA GLY A 158 7.14 10.12 13.26
C GLY A 158 7.45 8.69 13.66
N GLN A 159 6.96 8.27 14.83
CA GLN A 159 7.08 6.88 15.29
C GLN A 159 6.30 5.95 14.36
N LEU A 160 6.85 4.75 14.15
CA LEU A 160 6.21 3.72 13.36
C LEU A 160 5.14 3.00 14.18
N GLU A 161 3.99 2.81 13.56
CA GLU A 161 2.90 2.00 14.05
C GLU A 161 2.63 0.88 13.04
N ARG A 162 2.37 -0.34 13.53
CA ARG A 162 1.96 -1.44 12.65
C ARG A 162 0.58 -1.13 12.08
N ALA A 163 0.42 -1.21 10.77
CA ALA A 163 -0.85 -0.94 10.13
C ALA A 163 -1.67 -2.22 9.94
N GLU A 164 -2.97 -2.12 10.21
CA GLU A 164 -3.99 -3.05 9.73
C GLU A 164 -4.14 -2.86 8.21
N MET A 165 -4.39 -3.96 7.48
CA MET A 165 -4.64 -3.93 6.05
C MET A 165 -5.90 -4.74 5.71
N VAL A 166 -6.78 -4.17 4.91
CA VAL A 166 -7.89 -4.89 4.29
C VAL A 166 -7.91 -4.63 2.78
N VAL A 167 -8.16 -5.68 2.01
CA VAL A 167 -8.39 -5.60 0.56
C VAL A 167 -9.86 -5.89 0.29
N LEU A 168 -10.53 -4.92 -0.30
CA LEU A 168 -11.94 -5.00 -0.68
C LEU A 168 -12.05 -4.86 -2.20
N MET A 169 -13.08 -5.47 -2.78
CA MET A 169 -13.32 -5.38 -4.22
C MET A 169 -14.78 -5.04 -4.54
N ALA A 170 -14.99 -4.49 -5.72
CA ALA A 170 -16.29 -4.08 -6.23
C ALA A 170 -16.37 -4.34 -7.74
N GLN A 171 -17.38 -5.10 -8.19
CA GLN A 171 -17.67 -5.30 -9.60
C GLN A 171 -18.69 -4.26 -10.06
N MET A 172 -18.18 -3.16 -10.60
CA MET A 172 -18.92 -1.94 -10.89
C MET A 172 -19.67 -2.03 -12.23
N SER A 173 -20.92 -1.58 -12.23
CA SER A 173 -21.79 -1.59 -13.41
C SER A 173 -22.77 -0.41 -13.39
N PRO A 174 -23.19 0.12 -14.56
CA PRO A 174 -24.24 1.13 -14.65
C PRO A 174 -25.58 0.63 -14.13
N ARG A 175 -25.83 -0.68 -14.19
CA ARG A 175 -27.07 -1.30 -13.68
C ARG A 175 -27.20 -1.26 -12.16
N ASN A 176 -26.08 -1.07 -11.47
CA ASN A 176 -26.07 -0.94 -10.00
C ASN A 176 -26.37 0.49 -9.54
N GLU A 177 -26.43 1.46 -10.47
CA GLU A 177 -26.83 2.84 -10.16
C GLU A 177 -28.26 2.93 -9.65
N VAL A 178 -28.57 4.01 -8.94
CA VAL A 178 -29.91 4.26 -8.40
C VAL A 178 -30.39 5.64 -8.86
N PRO A 179 -31.26 5.71 -9.89
CA PRO A 179 -31.82 4.60 -10.69
C PRO A 179 -30.81 3.89 -11.60
N ALA A 180 -31.13 2.66 -12.02
CA ALA A 180 -30.26 1.87 -12.91
C ALA A 180 -30.14 2.49 -14.30
N ILE A 181 -28.92 2.52 -14.83
CA ILE A 181 -28.62 3.01 -16.18
C ILE A 181 -28.57 1.81 -17.13
N THR A 182 -29.32 1.87 -18.24
CA THR A 182 -29.50 0.74 -19.17
C THR A 182 -28.94 0.97 -20.58
N ASP A 183 -28.62 2.22 -20.91
CA ASP A 183 -28.10 2.66 -22.20
C ASP A 183 -26.56 2.78 -22.23
N VAL A 184 -25.90 2.54 -21.10
CA VAL A 184 -24.43 2.48 -20.98
C VAL A 184 -24.00 1.03 -20.79
N ASN A 185 -23.09 0.55 -21.65
CA ASN A 185 -22.52 -0.80 -21.58
C ASN A 185 -21.08 -0.79 -21.04
N ALA A 186 -20.86 -0.02 -19.97
CA ALA A 186 -19.58 0.05 -19.28
C ALA A 186 -19.50 -0.95 -18.12
N SER A 187 -18.30 -1.28 -17.70
CA SER A 187 -18.06 -2.07 -16.50
C SER A 187 -16.72 -1.70 -15.88
N GLY A 188 -16.51 -2.06 -14.62
CA GLY A 188 -15.19 -1.98 -14.01
C GLY A 188 -15.01 -2.94 -12.84
N ILE A 189 -13.76 -3.29 -12.58
CA ILE A 189 -13.35 -4.06 -11.41
C ILE A 189 -12.53 -3.12 -10.55
N GLY A 190 -13.13 -2.70 -9.45
CA GLY A 190 -12.52 -1.86 -8.44
C GLY A 190 -11.91 -2.71 -7.33
N SER A 191 -10.74 -2.32 -6.86
CA SER A 191 -10.16 -2.78 -5.61
C SER A 191 -9.80 -1.59 -4.72
N ILE A 192 -9.93 -1.81 -3.41
CA ILE A 192 -9.48 -0.91 -2.37
C ILE A 192 -8.47 -1.65 -1.52
N VAL A 193 -7.29 -1.06 -1.33
CA VAL A 193 -6.38 -1.43 -0.23
C VAL A 193 -6.49 -0.33 0.82
N ALA A 194 -7.05 -0.64 1.98
CA ALA A 194 -7.13 0.28 3.09
C ALA A 194 -6.11 -0.10 4.16
N LEU A 195 -5.33 0.89 4.59
CA LEU A 195 -4.40 0.81 5.71
C LEU A 195 -4.89 1.69 6.86
N ALA A 196 -4.77 1.22 8.08
CA ALA A 196 -5.10 1.97 9.28
C ALA A 196 -4.13 1.66 10.42
N THR A 197 -3.77 2.67 11.20
CA THR A 197 -3.06 2.48 12.47
C THR A 197 -3.96 2.89 13.63
N ARG A 198 -3.71 2.32 14.81
CA ARG A 198 -4.49 2.58 16.02
C ARG A 198 -3.59 2.78 17.23
N ASP A 199 -4.01 3.67 18.11
CA ASP A 199 -3.42 3.80 19.43
C ASP A 199 -3.81 2.62 20.35
N GLY A 200 -3.25 2.57 21.56
CA GLY A 200 -3.58 1.54 22.55
C GLY A 200 -5.04 1.56 23.02
N GLY A 201 -5.80 2.62 22.75
CA GLY A 201 -7.24 2.72 23.00
C GLY A 201 -8.10 2.26 21.83
N GLY A 202 -7.49 1.88 20.70
CA GLY A 202 -8.18 1.47 19.48
C GLY A 202 -8.64 2.63 18.58
N ASN A 203 -8.30 3.88 18.91
CA ASN A 203 -8.62 5.02 18.08
C ASN A 203 -7.73 5.04 16.84
N LEU A 204 -8.29 5.39 15.69
CA LEU A 204 -7.50 5.53 14.46
C LEU A 204 -6.51 6.70 14.59
N THR A 205 -5.24 6.44 14.32
CA THR A 205 -4.16 7.44 14.36
C THR A 205 -3.72 7.88 12.96
N SER A 206 -3.88 7.02 11.97
CA SER A 206 -3.65 7.34 10.56
C SER A 206 -4.46 6.41 9.65
N GLY A 207 -4.64 6.81 8.39
CA GLY A 207 -5.27 5.95 7.39
C GLY A 207 -4.97 6.33 5.96
N LEU A 208 -4.84 5.32 5.10
CA LEU A 208 -4.66 5.46 3.67
C LEU A 208 -5.63 4.53 2.96
N VAL A 209 -6.28 5.03 1.92
CA VAL A 209 -7.14 4.24 1.04
C VAL A 209 -6.62 4.36 -0.38
N SER A 210 -6.06 3.27 -0.88
CA SER A 210 -5.63 3.11 -2.27
C SER A 210 -6.79 2.59 -3.10
N PHE A 211 -7.17 3.34 -4.12
CA PHE A 211 -8.15 2.96 -5.13
C PHE A 211 -7.42 2.44 -6.36
N ASP A 212 -7.89 1.31 -6.90
CA ASP A 212 -7.51 0.83 -8.22
C ASP A 212 -8.76 0.38 -8.97
N LEU A 213 -9.03 0.97 -10.13
CA LEU A 213 -10.20 0.64 -10.95
C LEU A 213 -9.77 0.38 -12.39
N ASN A 214 -9.90 -0.86 -12.82
CA ASN A 214 -9.81 -1.22 -14.22
C ASN A 214 -11.20 -1.16 -14.83
N TYR A 215 -11.41 -0.30 -15.83
CA TYR A 215 -12.70 -0.07 -16.45
C TYR A 215 -12.67 -0.32 -17.95
N THR A 216 -13.83 -0.57 -18.55
CA THR A 216 -14.00 -0.68 -20.01
C THR A 216 -15.42 -0.31 -20.45
N GLY A 217 -15.63 -0.12 -21.76
CA GLY A 217 -16.96 0.05 -22.36
C GLY A 217 -17.55 1.46 -22.30
N PHE A 218 -16.77 2.48 -21.95
CA PHE A 218 -17.19 3.88 -22.07
C PHE A 218 -17.03 4.38 -23.51
N ALA A 219 -17.99 5.20 -23.95
CA ALA A 219 -17.92 5.85 -25.26
C ALA A 219 -16.76 6.85 -25.33
N GLU A 220 -16.20 7.05 -26.52
CA GLU A 220 -15.20 8.07 -26.78
C GLU A 220 -15.71 9.46 -26.37
N GLY A 221 -14.85 10.27 -25.75
CA GLY A 221 -15.21 11.58 -25.22
C GLY A 221 -15.89 11.57 -23.85
N THR A 222 -16.07 10.40 -23.22
CA THR A 222 -16.48 10.33 -21.81
C THR A 222 -15.42 10.99 -20.93
N THR A 223 -15.86 11.87 -20.02
CA THR A 223 -14.99 12.52 -19.03
C THR A 223 -15.49 12.18 -17.63
N PHE A 224 -14.61 11.62 -16.81
CA PHE A 224 -14.87 11.33 -15.40
C PHE A 224 -14.72 12.59 -14.55
N THR A 225 -15.66 12.76 -13.62
CA THR A 225 -15.81 13.98 -12.80
C THR A 225 -15.93 13.67 -11.31
N GLY A 226 -15.78 12.41 -10.91
CA GLY A 226 -15.76 11.98 -9.52
C GLY A 226 -15.43 10.50 -9.41
N PHE A 227 -14.68 10.12 -8.38
CA PHE A 227 -14.40 8.72 -8.08
C PHE A 227 -14.24 8.56 -6.56
N HIS A 228 -15.20 7.90 -5.91
CA HIS A 228 -15.37 8.04 -4.47
C HIS A 228 -15.81 6.74 -3.78
N ILE A 229 -15.63 6.70 -2.46
CA ILE A 229 -16.39 5.83 -1.56
C ILE A 229 -17.53 6.63 -0.94
N HIS A 230 -18.73 6.05 -1.00
CA HIS A 230 -19.93 6.55 -0.33
C HIS A 230 -20.30 5.66 0.85
N SER A 231 -20.94 6.25 1.86
CA SER A 231 -21.58 5.51 2.96
C SER A 231 -23.05 5.27 2.66
N GLY A 232 -23.39 4.06 2.23
CA GLY A 232 -24.75 3.67 1.88
C GLY A 232 -24.86 2.17 1.57
N VAL A 233 -25.96 1.58 2.03
CA VAL A 233 -26.30 0.18 1.71
C VAL A 233 -26.79 0.05 0.27
N ALA A 234 -26.83 -1.20 -0.22
CA ALA A 234 -27.34 -1.52 -1.55
C ALA A 234 -28.73 -0.91 -1.81
N GLY A 235 -28.88 -0.25 -2.97
CA GLY A 235 -30.13 0.40 -3.38
C GLY A 235 -30.37 1.78 -2.77
N VAL A 236 -29.48 2.28 -1.91
CA VAL A 236 -29.60 3.61 -1.29
C VAL A 236 -28.42 4.49 -1.71
N ASN A 237 -28.72 5.74 -2.10
CA ASN A 237 -27.70 6.75 -2.36
C ASN A 237 -27.20 7.34 -1.02
N GLY A 238 -25.88 7.33 -0.84
CA GLY A 238 -25.22 7.84 0.35
C GLY A 238 -24.35 9.07 0.05
N PRO A 239 -23.92 9.83 1.07
CA PRO A 239 -22.95 10.91 0.88
C PRO A 239 -21.57 10.36 0.51
N VAL A 240 -20.77 11.19 -0.20
CA VAL A 240 -19.34 10.95 -0.42
C VAL A 240 -18.61 11.04 0.92
N THR A 241 -17.74 10.09 1.20
CA THR A 241 -17.00 9.99 2.47
C THR A 241 -15.49 9.91 2.30
N ILE A 242 -15.01 9.32 1.20
CA ILE A 242 -13.60 9.33 0.80
C ILE A 242 -13.54 9.69 -0.69
N ASN A 243 -12.77 10.71 -1.03
CA ASN A 243 -12.71 11.30 -2.37
C ASN A 243 -11.29 11.23 -2.93
N THR A 244 -11.11 10.74 -4.16
CA THR A 244 -9.79 10.64 -4.82
C THR A 244 -9.24 11.96 -5.35
N GLY A 245 -10.08 13.00 -5.41
CA GLY A 245 -9.75 14.30 -5.98
C GLY A 245 -10.13 14.46 -7.45
N ILE A 246 -10.61 13.40 -8.13
CA ILE A 246 -11.25 13.57 -9.44
C ILE A 246 -12.49 14.47 -9.24
N ALA A 247 -12.55 15.57 -9.99
CA ALA A 247 -13.64 16.53 -9.94
C ALA A 247 -13.90 17.11 -11.33
N ALA A 248 -15.00 17.84 -11.51
CA ALA A 248 -15.23 18.59 -12.75
C ALA A 248 -14.12 19.65 -12.99
N GLY A 249 -13.95 20.07 -14.24
CA GLY A 249 -12.96 21.09 -14.61
C GLY A 249 -11.54 20.53 -14.72
N ALA A 250 -10.56 21.23 -14.15
CA ALA A 250 -9.14 20.92 -14.32
C ALA A 250 -8.71 19.57 -13.72
N ALA A 251 -9.48 19.03 -12.76
CA ALA A 251 -9.23 17.73 -12.13
C ALA A 251 -10.05 16.59 -12.77
N SER A 252 -10.71 16.85 -13.90
CA SER A 252 -11.45 15.82 -14.62
C SER A 252 -10.51 14.89 -15.38
N VAL A 253 -10.95 13.65 -15.58
CA VAL A 253 -10.12 12.62 -16.22
C VAL A 253 -10.83 12.11 -17.47
N PRO A 254 -10.26 12.28 -18.67
CA PRO A 254 -10.85 11.71 -19.87
C PRO A 254 -10.75 10.17 -19.82
N ALA A 255 -11.84 9.49 -20.18
CA ALA A 255 -11.84 8.05 -20.28
C ALA A 255 -11.08 7.60 -21.53
N VAL A 256 -10.20 6.62 -21.38
CA VAL A 256 -9.61 5.86 -22.49
C VAL A 256 -10.66 4.92 -23.10
N ALA A 257 -10.91 5.03 -24.40
CA ALA A 257 -11.97 4.30 -25.12
C ALA A 257 -11.81 2.76 -25.10
N SER A 258 -10.57 2.24 -25.09
CA SER A 258 -10.30 0.80 -24.97
C SER A 258 -10.54 0.24 -23.56
N GLY A 259 -10.87 1.11 -22.60
CA GLY A 259 -10.70 0.84 -21.19
C GLY A 259 -9.36 1.32 -20.67
N GLY A 260 -9.30 1.54 -19.36
CA GLY A 260 -8.14 2.12 -18.69
C GLY A 260 -8.12 1.75 -17.21
N ASN A 261 -7.10 2.26 -16.52
CA ASN A 261 -6.92 2.10 -15.09
C ASN A 261 -6.93 3.47 -14.42
N LEU A 262 -7.63 3.57 -13.27
CA LEU A 262 -7.57 4.71 -12.37
C LEU A 262 -6.95 4.25 -11.05
N HIS A 263 -5.80 4.81 -10.70
CA HIS A 263 -5.10 4.51 -9.44
C HIS A 263 -4.90 5.77 -8.62
N TYR A 264 -5.41 5.79 -7.39
CA TYR A 264 -5.35 6.96 -6.50
C TYR A 264 -5.11 6.55 -5.06
N ASP A 265 -4.20 7.26 -4.39
CA ASP A 265 -3.92 7.09 -2.97
C ASP A 265 -4.50 8.26 -2.19
N VAL A 266 -5.38 7.97 -1.24
CA VAL A 266 -6.09 8.99 -0.45
C VAL A 266 -5.72 8.85 1.03
N GLU A 267 -4.91 9.78 1.51
CA GLU A 267 -4.68 9.96 2.94
C GLU A 267 -5.98 10.41 3.61
N VAL A 268 -6.45 9.64 4.59
CA VAL A 268 -7.69 9.92 5.31
C VAL A 268 -7.40 10.96 6.38
N PRO A 269 -7.99 12.17 6.33
CA PRO A 269 -7.77 13.17 7.35
C PRO A 269 -8.48 12.76 8.64
N MET A 270 -7.71 12.54 9.71
CA MET A 270 -8.24 12.15 11.03
C MET A 270 -9.16 13.22 11.65
N THR A 271 -9.16 14.43 11.10
CA THR A 271 -10.08 15.51 11.48
C THR A 271 -11.47 15.40 10.83
N ASN A 272 -11.63 14.63 9.75
CA ASN A 272 -12.92 14.40 9.10
C ASN A 272 -13.59 13.14 9.66
N GLN A 273 -14.56 13.33 10.56
CA GLN A 273 -15.24 12.23 11.23
C GLN A 273 -15.99 11.29 10.27
N ALA A 274 -16.51 11.77 9.13
CA ALA A 274 -17.20 10.92 8.17
C ALA A 274 -16.23 9.98 7.44
N SER A 275 -15.05 10.49 7.07
CA SER A 275 -13.99 9.68 6.45
C SER A 275 -13.39 8.70 7.45
N VAL A 276 -13.17 9.11 8.70
CA VAL A 276 -12.69 8.25 9.79
C VAL A 276 -13.69 7.13 10.09
N ALA A 277 -14.99 7.45 10.18
CA ALA A 277 -16.03 6.44 10.37
C ALA A 277 -16.10 5.44 9.20
N THR A 278 -15.93 5.92 7.97
CA THR A 278 -15.86 5.06 6.78
C THR A 278 -14.64 4.16 6.83
N LEU A 279 -13.46 4.70 7.10
CA LEU A 279 -12.23 3.91 7.24
C LEU A 279 -12.40 2.81 8.29
N ALA A 280 -12.87 3.15 9.49
CA ALA A 280 -13.16 2.17 10.54
C ALA A 280 -14.17 1.10 10.06
N GLY A 281 -15.20 1.52 9.33
CA GLY A 281 -16.20 0.64 8.74
C GLY A 281 -15.64 -0.35 7.72
N LEU A 282 -14.62 0.01 6.94
CA LEU A 282 -13.95 -0.91 6.00
C LEU A 282 -13.33 -2.12 6.72
N PHE A 283 -12.90 -1.96 7.98
CA PHE A 283 -12.35 -3.02 8.82
C PHE A 283 -13.40 -3.75 9.68
N SER A 284 -14.66 -3.33 9.66
CA SER A 284 -15.71 -3.86 10.55
C SER A 284 -16.25 -5.25 10.16
N GLY A 285 -15.79 -5.82 9.05
CA GLY A 285 -16.38 -7.03 8.46
C GLY A 285 -17.73 -6.78 7.77
N ARG A 286 -18.16 -5.53 7.63
CA ARG A 286 -19.39 -5.12 6.94
C ARG A 286 -19.13 -4.12 5.79
N PRO A 287 -18.24 -4.43 4.84
CA PRO A 287 -17.91 -3.50 3.76
C PRO A 287 -19.10 -3.16 2.85
N ALA A 288 -20.14 -4.00 2.82
CA ALA A 288 -21.36 -3.77 2.05
C ALA A 288 -22.20 -2.55 2.53
N LEU A 289 -21.83 -1.92 3.65
CA LEU A 289 -22.36 -0.62 4.06
C LEU A 289 -21.78 0.56 3.24
N TYR A 290 -20.79 0.29 2.40
CA TYR A 290 -20.08 1.29 1.58
C TYR A 290 -20.02 0.84 0.13
N TYR A 291 -20.02 1.80 -0.79
CA TYR A 291 -19.88 1.52 -2.22
C TYR A 291 -18.87 2.44 -2.89
N MET A 292 -18.22 1.89 -3.91
CA MET A 292 -17.39 2.64 -4.85
C MET A 292 -18.29 3.15 -5.97
N ASN A 293 -18.10 4.40 -6.39
CA ASN A 293 -18.85 5.04 -7.48
C ASN A 293 -17.92 5.89 -8.35
N LEU A 294 -18.08 5.80 -9.67
CA LEU A 294 -17.41 6.64 -10.66
C LEU A 294 -18.46 7.51 -11.33
N HIS A 295 -18.20 8.80 -11.47
CA HIS A 295 -19.10 9.81 -12.03
C HIS A 295 -18.53 10.31 -13.36
N SER A 296 -19.41 10.75 -14.26
CA SER A 296 -19.01 11.39 -15.51
C SER A 296 -19.75 12.71 -15.73
N THR A 297 -19.32 13.49 -16.72
CA THR A 297 -20.03 14.72 -17.12
C THR A 297 -21.48 14.45 -17.52
N VAL A 298 -21.74 13.33 -18.19
CA VAL A 298 -23.11 12.93 -18.62
C VAL A 298 -23.92 12.38 -17.45
N TYR A 299 -23.26 11.66 -16.55
CA TYR A 299 -23.88 11.02 -15.38
C TYR A 299 -23.26 11.55 -14.08
N PRO A 300 -23.60 12.79 -13.67
CA PRO A 300 -23.00 13.42 -12.49
C PRO A 300 -23.40 12.73 -11.18
N GLY A 301 -24.50 11.97 -11.17
CA GLY A 301 -24.92 11.16 -10.02
C GLY A 301 -24.17 9.84 -9.85
N GLY A 302 -23.40 9.43 -10.87
CA GLY A 302 -22.72 8.12 -10.94
C GLY A 302 -23.01 7.42 -12.27
N VAL A 303 -22.00 6.81 -12.88
CA VAL A 303 -22.10 6.06 -14.14
C VAL A 303 -21.84 4.57 -13.96
N ILE A 304 -20.98 4.19 -13.00
CA ILE A 304 -20.79 2.80 -12.58
C ILE A 304 -20.59 2.77 -11.07
N ARG A 305 -21.24 1.80 -10.39
CA ARG A 305 -21.05 1.57 -8.95
C ARG A 305 -21.09 0.11 -8.56
N ALA A 306 -20.60 -0.18 -7.37
CA ALA A 306 -20.87 -1.42 -6.65
C ALA A 306 -20.55 -1.30 -5.17
N GLN A 307 -21.29 -2.06 -4.35
CA GLN A 307 -20.94 -2.23 -2.94
C GLN A 307 -19.58 -2.89 -2.79
N LEU A 308 -18.81 -2.45 -1.80
CA LEU A 308 -17.55 -3.10 -1.44
C LEU A 308 -17.81 -4.46 -0.81
N ARG A 309 -16.99 -5.43 -1.17
CA ARG A 309 -17.05 -6.81 -0.68
C ARG A 309 -15.72 -7.23 -0.09
N SER A 310 -15.79 -8.04 0.96
CA SER A 310 -14.62 -8.76 1.48
C SER A 310 -14.07 -9.70 0.41
N THR A 311 -12.75 -9.90 0.45
CA THR A 311 -12.05 -10.79 -0.47
C THR A 311 -11.57 -12.05 0.23
N ASP A 312 -11.57 -13.16 -0.48
CA ASP A 312 -10.80 -14.33 -0.08
C ASP A 312 -9.33 -14.12 -0.47
N ARG A 313 -8.43 -14.49 0.43
CA ARG A 313 -6.99 -14.33 0.26
C ARG A 313 -6.32 -15.69 0.07
N ALA A 314 -5.59 -15.85 -1.04
CA ALA A 314 -4.71 -17.00 -1.26
C ALA A 314 -3.28 -16.51 -1.47
N SER A 315 -2.32 -17.08 -0.73
CA SER A 315 -0.90 -16.75 -0.84
C SER A 315 -0.11 -17.93 -1.37
N PHE A 316 0.75 -17.65 -2.34
CA PHE A 316 1.58 -18.65 -3.01
C PHE A 316 3.04 -18.26 -2.82
N SER A 317 3.80 -19.09 -2.12
CA SER A 317 5.24 -18.92 -1.97
C SER A 317 5.99 -19.73 -3.02
N MET A 318 7.06 -19.16 -3.55
CA MET A 318 7.93 -19.80 -4.53
C MET A 318 9.38 -19.38 -4.31
N LEU A 319 10.32 -20.23 -4.71
CA LEU A 319 11.72 -19.86 -4.80
C LEU A 319 12.04 -19.60 -6.27
N MET A 320 12.30 -18.35 -6.63
CA MET A 320 12.83 -18.02 -7.94
C MET A 320 14.29 -18.47 -7.99
N SER A 321 14.63 -19.31 -8.98
CA SER A 321 16.00 -19.79 -9.17
C SER A 321 16.35 -19.87 -10.68
N PRO A 322 17.63 -19.66 -11.05
CA PRO A 322 18.11 -19.86 -12.42
C PRO A 322 17.87 -21.25 -13.00
N ALA A 323 17.67 -22.26 -12.13
CA ALA A 323 17.33 -23.62 -12.54
C ALA A 323 15.89 -23.76 -13.08
N ASN A 324 15.01 -22.78 -12.80
CA ASN A 324 13.64 -22.76 -13.32
C ASN A 324 13.55 -22.19 -14.75
N GLU A 325 14.62 -21.60 -15.28
CA GLU A 325 14.67 -21.08 -16.65
C GLU A 325 14.79 -22.20 -17.68
N VAL A 326 14.35 -21.93 -18.92
CA VAL A 326 14.46 -22.88 -20.03
C VAL A 326 15.20 -22.20 -21.21
N PRO A 327 16.46 -22.57 -21.50
CA PRO A 327 17.28 -23.58 -20.79
C PRO A 327 17.76 -23.09 -19.41
N PRO A 328 18.05 -24.00 -18.45
CA PRO A 328 18.56 -23.62 -17.13
C PRO A 328 19.86 -22.82 -17.20
N ILE A 329 19.96 -21.78 -16.38
CA ILE A 329 21.16 -20.94 -16.28
C ILE A 329 22.02 -21.43 -15.13
N ALA A 330 23.31 -21.64 -15.37
CA ALA A 330 24.26 -22.06 -14.34
C ALA A 330 24.62 -20.90 -13.39
N SER A 331 23.83 -20.74 -12.33
CA SER A 331 24.07 -19.78 -11.24
C SER A 331 23.46 -20.29 -9.94
N THR A 332 24.04 -19.91 -8.80
CA THR A 332 23.56 -20.26 -7.44
C THR A 332 22.62 -19.20 -6.85
N ALA A 333 22.22 -18.19 -7.63
CA ALA A 333 21.30 -17.16 -7.17
C ALA A 333 19.94 -17.76 -6.81
N SER A 334 19.28 -17.20 -5.80
CA SER A 334 17.91 -17.54 -5.47
C SER A 334 17.19 -16.35 -4.83
N ALA A 335 15.89 -16.24 -5.04
CA ALA A 335 15.05 -15.22 -4.45
C ALA A 335 13.74 -15.83 -3.94
N PRO A 336 13.52 -15.89 -2.62
CA PRO A 336 12.22 -16.22 -2.05
C PRO A 336 11.21 -15.16 -2.46
N SER A 337 10.11 -15.61 -3.03
CA SER A 337 9.07 -14.75 -3.58
C SER A 337 7.69 -15.26 -3.15
N SER A 338 6.73 -14.35 -3.10
CA SER A 338 5.33 -14.72 -2.94
C SER A 338 4.44 -13.79 -3.73
N PHE A 339 3.35 -14.32 -4.26
CA PHE A 339 2.22 -13.49 -4.70
C PHE A 339 0.98 -13.84 -3.90
N THR A 340 0.11 -12.85 -3.73
CA THR A 340 -1.19 -13.02 -3.09
C THR A 340 -2.28 -12.69 -4.09
N ALA A 341 -3.26 -13.58 -4.22
CA ALA A 341 -4.45 -13.36 -4.99
C ALA A 341 -5.62 -13.02 -4.05
N HIS A 342 -6.36 -11.98 -4.42
CA HIS A 342 -7.62 -11.60 -3.79
C HIS A 342 -8.75 -11.89 -4.77
N THR A 343 -9.79 -12.56 -4.28
CA THR A 343 -10.95 -12.93 -5.12
C THR A 343 -12.26 -12.62 -4.41
N ILE A 344 -13.28 -12.33 -5.20
CA ILE A 344 -14.67 -12.24 -4.75
C ILE A 344 -15.44 -13.45 -5.29
N ARG A 345 -16.38 -13.97 -4.51
CA ARG A 345 -17.20 -15.12 -4.89
C ARG A 345 -18.67 -14.75 -5.00
N ASN A 346 -19.34 -15.26 -6.04
CA ASN A 346 -20.78 -15.15 -6.17
C ASN A 346 -21.51 -15.98 -5.10
N ALA A 347 -22.85 -15.89 -5.08
CA ALA A 347 -23.68 -16.65 -4.13
C ALA A 347 -23.53 -18.18 -4.25
N ALA A 348 -23.07 -18.69 -5.39
CA ALA A 348 -22.77 -20.11 -5.61
C ALA A 348 -21.33 -20.50 -5.22
N GLY A 349 -20.52 -19.57 -4.69
CA GLY A 349 -19.14 -19.80 -4.27
C GLY A 349 -18.11 -19.80 -5.41
N ALA A 350 -18.54 -19.52 -6.65
CA ALA A 350 -17.63 -19.41 -7.79
C ALA A 350 -16.93 -18.04 -7.78
N VAL A 351 -15.64 -18.02 -8.14
CA VAL A 351 -14.89 -16.77 -8.29
C VAL A 351 -15.51 -15.94 -9.42
N GLU A 352 -15.82 -14.69 -9.13
CA GLU A 352 -16.25 -13.73 -10.15
C GLU A 352 -15.00 -13.06 -10.74
N GLY A 353 -14.93 -13.04 -12.07
CA GLY A 353 -13.91 -12.34 -12.85
C GLY A 353 -14.50 -11.15 -13.59
#